data_AF-A0A540L0W6-F1
#
_entry.id   AF-A0A540L0W6-F1
#
_cell.length_a   1.000
_cell.length_b   1.000
_cell.length_c   1.000
_cell.angle_alpha   90.00
_cell.angle_beta   90.00
_cell.angle_gamma   90.00
#
_symmetry.space_group_name_H-M   'P 1'
#
loop_
_entity.id
_entity.type
_entity.pdbx_description
1 polymer ?
#
loop_
_entity_poly.entity_id
_entity_poly.type
_entity_poly.pdbx_seq_one_letter_code
_entity_poly.pdbx_strand_id
1 'polypeptide(L)'
;MAAAAQLPFQTSSSLSLKPLKNPITRNPFSQNSILPLRLSTSLKPLVLRAAVVSQNPSKSLSQTTPFEHCFSKSSDGFLYCEGLKVQDVLDSVERRPFYLYSKPQITRNVEAYKEALEGLSSVIGYAIKANNNLKILEHLRQLGCGAVLVSGNELRLALQAGFDPTKCIFNGNGKLLEDLVLAAQEGVFINIDSEFDLENIVAAARIAGKKVNVLLRINPDVDPQVHAYVATGNKNSKFGIRNEKLQWFLDAVKAHPDELKLVGAHCHLGSTITKVDIFRDAAVLMVKYIDEIRSQGFQVDYLNIGGGLGIDYYHSGAVLPKPRDLINTVRDVVLSQGLNLIIEPGRSLIANSCCLVNRVTGVKTNGTKNFIVIDGSMAELIRPSLYDAYQHIELVAPTAPDAEISTFDVVGPVCESADFLGKDRELPTPPKGAGLVVHDAGAYCMSMASTYNLKMRPPEYWVQEDGSVAKIRHAETFEDHMRFFEGL
;
A
#
# COMPACT_ATOMS: atom_id res chain seq x y z
N MET A 1 -18.89 17.54 55.21
CA MET A 1 -19.06 18.84 54.53
C MET A 1 -18.20 18.80 53.28
N ALA A 2 -18.62 19.00 52.04
CA ALA A 2 -19.90 19.29 51.38
C ALA A 2 -19.71 18.76 49.93
N ALA A 3 -20.53 17.82 49.46
CA ALA A 3 -21.75 18.03 48.67
C ALA A 3 -21.48 18.54 47.23
N ALA A 4 -21.50 17.62 46.26
CA ALA A 4 -21.85 17.90 44.86
C ALA A 4 -23.15 17.16 44.55
N ALA A 5 -24.15 17.90 44.08
CA ALA A 5 -25.54 17.50 43.96
C ALA A 5 -25.80 16.56 42.79
N GLN A 6 -26.58 15.50 43.05
CA GLN A 6 -27.33 14.73 42.07
C GLN A 6 -28.72 15.35 41.88
N LEU A 7 -29.20 15.42 40.64
CA LEU A 7 -30.63 15.45 40.32
C LEU A 7 -30.92 14.51 39.13
N PRO A 8 -32.09 13.83 39.11
CA PRO A 8 -32.34 12.66 38.28
C PRO A 8 -33.13 13.00 37.00
N PHE A 9 -32.99 12.18 35.96
CA PHE A 9 -33.93 12.15 34.84
C PHE A 9 -34.85 10.94 34.97
N GLN A 10 -36.14 11.23 35.11
CA GLN A 10 -37.25 10.27 35.07
C GLN A 10 -37.67 9.95 33.63
N THR A 11 -38.32 8.80 33.55
CA THR A 11 -38.77 8.02 32.40
C THR A 11 -40.04 8.53 31.70
N SER A 12 -40.24 7.93 30.51
CA SER A 12 -41.51 7.64 29.81
C SER A 12 -42.00 8.64 28.75
N SER A 13 -42.09 8.18 27.50
CA SER A 13 -43.35 7.66 26.94
C SER A 13 -43.15 7.21 25.49
N SER A 14 -43.73 6.06 25.18
CA SER A 14 -43.87 5.44 23.86
C SER A 14 -44.88 6.21 23.00
N LEU A 15 -44.62 6.38 21.69
CA LEU A 15 -45.69 6.49 20.69
C LEU A 15 -45.22 6.01 19.31
N SER A 16 -46.00 5.06 18.80
CA SER A 16 -45.92 4.35 17.52
C SER A 16 -46.41 5.23 16.36
N LEU A 17 -45.69 5.23 15.24
CA LEU A 17 -46.19 5.75 13.96
C LEU A 17 -45.90 4.76 12.82
N LYS A 18 -46.99 4.17 12.29
CA LYS A 18 -47.05 3.40 11.05
C LYS A 18 -47.18 4.33 9.83
N PRO A 19 -46.76 3.90 8.63
CA PRO A 19 -46.64 4.75 7.45
C PRO A 19 -47.97 4.93 6.70
N LEU A 20 -48.16 6.14 6.17
CA LEU A 20 -49.25 6.52 5.27
C LEU A 20 -49.00 6.00 3.85
N LYS A 21 -49.98 5.28 3.31
CA LYS A 21 -50.14 4.96 1.89
C LYS A 21 -50.77 6.15 1.18
N ASN A 22 -50.34 6.43 -0.06
CA ASN A 22 -51.25 6.95 -1.08
C ASN A 22 -50.92 6.38 -2.46
N PRO A 23 -51.93 6.06 -3.29
CA PRO A 23 -51.77 5.37 -4.57
C PRO A 23 -51.80 6.35 -5.75
N ILE A 24 -51.03 6.09 -6.81
CA ILE A 24 -51.18 6.78 -8.11
C ILE A 24 -51.20 5.73 -9.23
N THR A 25 -52.43 5.54 -9.71
CA THR A 25 -52.93 5.27 -11.07
C THR A 25 -51.96 4.83 -12.18
N ARG A 26 -52.31 3.68 -12.78
CA ARG A 26 -51.87 3.16 -14.09
C ARG A 26 -52.63 3.84 -15.25
N ASN A 27 -51.97 4.00 -16.40
CA ASN A 27 -52.54 3.69 -17.73
C ASN A 27 -51.43 3.60 -18.82
N PRO A 28 -51.70 3.07 -20.03
CA PRO A 28 -50.93 1.96 -20.58
C PRO A 28 -50.31 2.27 -21.96
N PHE A 29 -49.22 1.58 -22.33
CA PHE A 29 -48.92 1.41 -23.75
C PHE A 29 -48.41 0.00 -24.04
N SER A 30 -49.15 -0.61 -24.96
CA SER A 30 -48.95 -1.87 -25.66
C SER A 30 -47.66 -1.91 -26.45
N GLN A 31 -46.95 -3.05 -26.41
CA GLN A 31 -46.16 -3.48 -27.55
C GLN A 31 -46.38 -4.96 -27.84
N ASN A 32 -46.53 -5.21 -29.14
CA ASN A 32 -46.96 -6.43 -29.79
C ASN A 32 -45.97 -7.59 -29.65
N SER A 33 -46.54 -8.79 -29.69
CA SER A 33 -45.91 -10.09 -29.88
C SER A 33 -45.68 -10.43 -31.36
N ILE A 34 -44.89 -11.51 -31.60
CA ILE A 34 -44.84 -12.41 -32.79
C ILE A 34 -43.79 -11.98 -33.88
N LEU A 35 -42.84 -12.77 -34.43
CA LEU A 35 -42.46 -14.21 -34.53
C LEU A 35 -40.95 -14.31 -34.90
N PRO A 36 -40.29 -15.49 -34.76
CA PRO A 36 -38.89 -15.73 -35.14
C PRO A 36 -38.76 -16.31 -36.56
N LEU A 37 -37.72 -15.91 -37.29
CA LEU A 37 -37.35 -16.51 -38.58
C LEU A 37 -36.24 -17.54 -38.39
N ARG A 38 -36.60 -18.82 -38.60
CA ARG A 38 -35.68 -19.92 -38.93
C ARG A 38 -35.25 -19.78 -40.38
N LEU A 39 -33.96 -19.95 -40.66
CA LEU A 39 -33.45 -20.26 -41.99
C LEU A 39 -32.57 -21.51 -41.93
N SER A 40 -32.82 -22.37 -42.91
CA SER A 40 -32.46 -23.77 -43.00
C SER A 40 -31.05 -24.01 -43.51
N THR A 41 -30.55 -25.17 -43.12
CA THR A 41 -29.35 -25.91 -43.51
C THR A 41 -29.10 -26.05 -45.02
N SER A 42 -27.84 -25.95 -45.42
CA SER A 42 -27.27 -26.67 -46.58
C SER A 42 -25.78 -26.93 -46.35
N LEU A 43 -25.45 -28.21 -46.21
CA LEU A 43 -24.10 -28.77 -46.08
C LEU A 43 -23.51 -29.05 -47.47
N LYS A 44 -22.19 -28.87 -47.62
CA LYS A 44 -21.30 -29.88 -48.22
C LYS A 44 -19.82 -29.62 -47.85
N PRO A 45 -19.01 -30.69 -47.64
CA PRO A 45 -17.73 -30.62 -46.93
C PRO A 45 -16.55 -30.42 -47.88
N LEU A 46 -15.57 -29.60 -47.47
CA LEU A 46 -14.27 -29.52 -48.13
C LEU A 46 -13.28 -30.41 -47.38
N VAL A 47 -12.87 -31.50 -48.04
CA VAL A 47 -11.78 -32.38 -47.58
C VAL A 47 -10.46 -31.69 -47.91
N LEU A 48 -9.67 -31.33 -46.89
CA LEU A 48 -8.27 -30.94 -47.06
C LEU A 48 -7.37 -31.84 -46.21
N ARG A 49 -6.39 -32.40 -46.90
CA ARG A 49 -5.43 -33.41 -46.45
C ARG A 49 -4.59 -32.89 -45.28
N ALA A 50 -4.43 -33.75 -44.28
CA ALA A 50 -3.52 -33.55 -43.16
C ALA A 50 -2.07 -33.46 -43.65
N ALA A 51 -1.42 -32.32 -43.38
CA ALA A 51 0.03 -32.22 -43.32
C ALA A 51 0.42 -32.36 -41.85
N VAL A 52 1.12 -33.45 -41.53
CA VAL A 52 1.70 -33.70 -40.20
C VAL A 52 2.84 -32.73 -40.01
N VAL A 53 2.60 -31.65 -39.26
CA VAL A 53 3.64 -30.81 -38.69
C VAL A 53 3.83 -31.25 -37.25
N SER A 54 5.01 -31.79 -36.98
CA SER A 54 5.50 -32.15 -35.65
C SER A 54 5.37 -30.95 -34.70
N GLN A 55 4.38 -30.99 -33.81
CA GLN A 55 4.35 -30.13 -32.64
C GLN A 55 5.08 -30.88 -31.53
N ASN A 56 6.32 -30.45 -31.25
CA ASN A 56 6.88 -30.66 -29.92
C ASN A 56 6.03 -29.86 -28.94
N PRO A 57 5.34 -30.48 -27.95
CA PRO A 57 4.82 -29.73 -26.84
C PRO A 57 6.03 -29.33 -25.99
N SER A 58 6.50 -28.09 -26.15
CA SER A 58 7.26 -27.44 -25.10
C SER A 58 6.40 -27.52 -23.85
N LYS A 59 6.81 -28.35 -22.89
CA LYS A 59 6.22 -28.40 -21.56
C LYS A 59 6.31 -26.99 -20.96
N SER A 60 5.27 -26.18 -21.10
CA SER A 60 5.02 -25.08 -20.17
C SER A 60 4.58 -25.75 -18.87
N LEU A 61 5.56 -26.17 -18.07
CA LEU A 61 5.33 -26.44 -16.67
C LEU A 61 5.01 -25.08 -16.04
N SER A 62 3.74 -24.69 -16.04
CA SER A 62 3.21 -23.79 -15.01
C SER A 62 3.19 -24.57 -13.70
N GLN A 63 4.38 -24.84 -13.16
CA GLN A 63 4.50 -25.16 -11.76
C GLN A 63 4.09 -23.88 -11.03
N THR A 64 2.85 -23.87 -10.53
CA THR A 64 2.41 -22.96 -9.49
C THR A 64 3.18 -23.35 -8.23
N THR A 65 4.44 -22.93 -8.14
CA THR A 65 5.20 -23.01 -6.89
C THR A 65 4.37 -22.29 -5.83
N PRO A 66 4.12 -22.92 -4.67
CA PRO A 66 3.45 -22.26 -3.56
C PRO A 66 4.10 -20.91 -3.27
N PHE A 67 3.33 -19.92 -2.86
CA PHE A 67 3.90 -18.66 -2.39
C PHE A 67 4.78 -18.98 -1.18
N GLU A 68 6.10 -18.92 -1.36
CA GLU A 68 7.05 -19.13 -0.29
C GLU A 68 7.42 -17.75 0.28
N HIS A 69 6.97 -17.50 1.50
CA HIS A 69 7.30 -16.28 2.23
C HIS A 69 8.80 -16.29 2.56
N CYS A 70 9.48 -15.14 2.47
CA CYS A 70 10.94 -15.05 2.70
C CYS A 70 11.38 -15.41 4.12
N PHE A 71 10.44 -15.33 5.07
CA PHE A 71 10.55 -15.91 6.39
C PHE A 71 9.76 -17.22 6.42
N SER A 72 10.43 -18.33 6.70
CA SER A 72 9.82 -19.65 6.73
C SER A 72 10.25 -20.45 7.95
N LYS A 73 9.29 -21.18 8.53
CA LYS A 73 9.52 -22.13 9.62
C LYS A 73 9.98 -23.45 9.01
N SER A 74 11.19 -23.90 9.35
CA SER A 74 11.72 -25.18 8.86
C SER A 74 11.27 -26.35 9.75
N SER A 75 11.55 -27.59 9.32
CA SER A 75 11.18 -28.82 10.03
C SER A 75 11.90 -28.97 11.39
N ASP A 76 13.00 -28.24 11.60
CA ASP A 76 13.70 -28.15 12.89
C ASP A 76 13.01 -27.20 13.89
N GLY A 77 11.91 -26.55 13.49
CA GLY A 77 11.14 -25.62 14.32
C GLY A 77 11.73 -24.20 14.41
N PHE A 78 12.86 -23.92 13.76
CA PHE A 78 13.44 -22.58 13.71
C PHE A 78 12.87 -21.76 12.55
N LEU A 79 12.73 -20.46 12.77
CA LEU A 79 12.41 -19.48 11.73
C LEU A 79 13.68 -19.07 10.99
N TYR A 80 13.61 -19.08 9.67
CA TYR A 80 14.70 -18.70 8.78
C TYR A 80 14.32 -17.49 7.94
N CYS A 81 15.31 -16.68 7.57
CA CYS A 81 15.22 -15.61 6.58
C CYS A 81 16.34 -15.82 5.56
N GLU A 82 16.01 -16.10 4.30
CA GLU A 82 16.99 -16.41 3.24
C GLU A 82 18.04 -17.46 3.67
N GLY A 83 17.59 -18.53 4.36
CA GLY A 83 18.45 -19.61 4.84
C GLY A 83 19.24 -19.31 6.12
N LEU A 84 19.19 -18.09 6.66
CA LEU A 84 19.78 -17.73 7.94
C LEU A 84 18.78 -17.89 9.09
N LYS A 85 19.15 -18.56 10.18
CA LYS A 85 18.30 -18.64 11.37
C LYS A 85 18.10 -17.25 11.95
N VAL A 86 16.84 -16.86 12.16
CA VAL A 86 16.52 -15.57 12.81
C VAL A 86 17.05 -15.54 14.25
N GLN A 87 17.16 -16.69 14.92
CA GLN A 87 17.79 -16.82 16.24
C GLN A 87 19.25 -16.37 16.23
N ASP A 88 20.04 -16.74 15.21
CA ASP A 88 21.46 -16.37 15.13
C ASP A 88 21.64 -14.86 14.94
N VAL A 89 20.70 -14.22 14.22
CA VAL A 89 20.65 -12.74 14.13
C VAL A 89 20.28 -12.14 15.49
N LEU A 90 19.23 -12.67 16.13
CA LEU A 90 18.77 -12.23 17.44
C LEU A 90 19.88 -12.29 18.50
N ASP A 91 20.75 -13.29 18.46
CA ASP A 91 21.83 -13.46 19.43
C ASP A 91 23.08 -12.61 19.12
N SER A 92 23.28 -12.21 17.86
CA SER A 92 24.45 -11.44 17.44
C SER A 92 24.27 -9.92 17.47
N VAL A 93 23.03 -9.42 17.47
CA VAL A 93 22.72 -7.99 17.51
C VAL A 93 22.45 -7.48 18.94
N GLU A 94 22.35 -6.16 19.08
CA GLU A 94 22.00 -5.52 20.35
C GLU A 94 20.72 -6.11 20.96
N ARG A 95 20.68 -6.26 22.29
CA ARG A 95 19.52 -6.81 23.01
C ARG A 95 18.36 -5.81 23.11
N ARG A 96 17.75 -5.51 21.98
CA ARG A 96 16.55 -4.68 21.80
C ARG A 96 15.71 -5.19 20.61
N PRO A 97 14.47 -4.70 20.42
CA PRO A 97 13.70 -4.99 19.21
C PRO A 97 14.41 -4.46 17.97
N PHE A 98 14.25 -5.13 16.83
CA PHE A 98 14.80 -4.67 15.55
C PHE A 98 13.96 -5.13 14.37
N TYR A 99 13.98 -4.36 13.29
CA TYR A 99 13.41 -4.80 12.02
C TYR A 99 14.45 -5.60 11.24
N LEU A 100 14.06 -6.79 10.79
CA LEU A 100 14.88 -7.64 9.94
C LEU A 100 14.22 -7.75 8.56
N TYR A 101 14.95 -7.36 7.53
CA TYR A 101 14.49 -7.37 6.13
C TYR A 101 15.19 -8.48 5.34
N SER A 102 14.50 -9.07 4.36
CA SER A 102 15.10 -9.86 3.29
C SER A 102 15.36 -8.94 2.09
N LYS A 103 16.63 -8.67 1.77
CA LYS A 103 16.97 -7.93 0.54
C LYS A 103 16.55 -8.70 -0.73
N PRO A 104 16.73 -10.03 -0.83
CA PRO A 104 16.21 -10.80 -1.96
C PRO A 104 14.69 -10.70 -2.15
N GLN A 105 13.90 -10.66 -1.07
CA GLN A 105 12.44 -10.52 -1.20
C GLN A 105 12.04 -9.18 -1.81
N ILE A 106 12.73 -8.09 -1.45
CA ILE A 106 12.53 -6.78 -2.07
C ILE A 106 12.78 -6.87 -3.57
N THR A 107 13.88 -7.51 -3.98
CA THR A 107 14.20 -7.76 -5.40
C THR A 107 13.10 -8.55 -6.09
N ARG A 108 12.68 -9.70 -5.52
CA ARG A 108 11.61 -10.53 -6.09
C ARG A 108 10.30 -9.76 -6.27
N ASN A 109 9.94 -8.92 -5.30
CA ASN A 109 8.74 -8.11 -5.39
C ASN A 109 8.82 -7.08 -6.54
N VAL A 110 9.97 -6.42 -6.72
CA VAL A 110 10.19 -5.47 -7.83
C VAL A 110 10.17 -6.19 -9.18
N GLU A 111 10.88 -7.31 -9.30
CA GLU A 111 10.94 -8.07 -10.55
C GLU A 111 9.56 -8.60 -10.95
N ALA A 112 8.71 -9.02 -9.99
CA ALA A 112 7.34 -9.40 -10.29
C ALA A 112 6.52 -8.26 -10.96
N TYR A 113 6.77 -6.99 -10.60
CA TYR A 113 6.17 -5.85 -11.30
C TYR A 113 6.84 -5.58 -12.66
N LYS A 114 8.17 -5.68 -12.76
CA LYS A 114 8.89 -5.47 -14.02
C LYS A 114 8.44 -6.47 -15.08
N GLU A 115 8.39 -7.76 -14.72
CA GLU A 115 7.84 -8.82 -15.55
C GLU A 115 6.38 -8.52 -15.92
N ALA A 116 5.55 -8.14 -14.94
CA ALA A 116 4.14 -7.81 -15.16
C ALA A 116 3.93 -6.65 -16.13
N LEU A 117 4.88 -5.71 -16.21
CA LEU A 117 4.85 -4.52 -17.04
C LEU A 117 5.55 -4.68 -18.40
N GLU A 118 6.19 -5.82 -18.69
CA GLU A 118 6.84 -6.07 -19.98
C GLU A 118 5.91 -5.74 -21.16
N GLY A 119 6.46 -5.04 -22.15
CA GLY A 119 5.72 -4.53 -23.32
C GLY A 119 4.94 -3.22 -23.08
N LEU A 120 4.93 -2.68 -21.86
CA LEU A 120 4.39 -1.35 -21.55
C LEU A 120 5.53 -0.37 -21.24
N SER A 121 5.47 0.83 -21.83
CA SER A 121 6.26 1.96 -21.32
C SER A 121 5.75 2.32 -19.93
N SER A 122 6.60 2.24 -18.91
CA SER A 122 6.12 2.33 -17.53
C SER A 122 7.14 2.85 -16.53
N VAL A 123 6.63 3.32 -15.38
CA VAL A 123 7.39 3.70 -14.20
C VAL A 123 6.81 2.96 -12.99
N ILE A 124 7.65 2.20 -12.30
CA ILE A 124 7.35 1.66 -10.96
C ILE A 124 7.79 2.72 -9.94
N GLY A 125 6.86 3.56 -9.51
CA GLY A 125 7.11 4.60 -8.50
C GLY A 125 6.98 4.02 -7.08
N TYR A 126 8.10 3.73 -6.41
CA TYR A 126 8.02 3.23 -5.04
C TYR A 126 7.50 4.32 -4.08
N ALA A 127 6.40 4.04 -3.38
CA ALA A 127 5.83 4.96 -2.39
C ALA A 127 6.65 5.00 -1.10
N ILE A 128 7.54 6.00 -0.97
CA ILE A 128 8.53 6.14 0.12
C ILE A 128 7.87 6.16 1.51
N LYS A 129 6.66 6.72 1.63
CA LYS A 129 5.85 6.68 2.87
C LYS A 129 5.68 5.27 3.48
N ALA A 130 5.80 4.21 2.68
CA ALA A 130 5.73 2.83 3.17
C ALA A 130 6.98 2.47 3.99
N ASN A 131 8.18 2.80 3.51
CA ASN A 131 9.45 2.65 4.21
C ASN A 131 10.48 3.62 3.63
N ASN A 132 11.09 4.44 4.48
CA ASN A 132 12.03 5.50 4.10
C ASN A 132 13.48 5.20 4.53
N ASN A 133 13.84 3.92 4.70
CA ASN A 133 15.22 3.54 4.96
C ASN A 133 16.10 3.80 3.72
N LEU A 134 17.14 4.63 3.86
CA LEU A 134 18.01 5.05 2.76
C LEU A 134 18.62 3.87 1.98
N LYS A 135 19.02 2.77 2.66
CA LYS A 135 19.63 1.61 1.99
C LYS A 135 18.63 0.80 1.18
N ILE A 136 17.37 0.74 1.64
CA ILE A 136 16.27 0.15 0.88
C ILE A 136 15.98 1.00 -0.36
N LEU A 137 15.95 2.33 -0.22
CA LEU A 137 15.75 3.27 -1.32
C LEU A 137 16.86 3.16 -2.38
N GLU A 138 18.13 3.14 -1.96
CA GLU A 138 19.28 2.92 -2.84
C GLU A 138 19.16 1.60 -3.63
N HIS A 139 18.73 0.52 -2.96
CA HIS A 139 18.52 -0.80 -3.60
C HIS A 139 17.38 -0.77 -4.62
N LEU A 140 16.22 -0.18 -4.28
CA LEU A 140 15.09 -0.04 -5.21
C LEU A 140 15.48 0.78 -6.45
N ARG A 141 16.26 1.85 -6.26
CA ARG A 141 16.79 2.65 -7.38
C ARG A 141 17.75 1.84 -8.25
N GLN A 142 18.62 0.99 -7.68
CA GLN A 142 19.48 0.08 -8.45
C GLN A 142 18.67 -0.91 -9.31
N LEU A 143 17.48 -1.30 -8.86
CA LEU A 143 16.57 -2.17 -9.62
C LEU A 143 15.77 -1.43 -10.71
N GLY A 144 15.92 -0.11 -10.81
CA GLY A 144 15.31 0.74 -11.83
C GLY A 144 13.99 1.41 -11.42
N CYS A 145 13.60 1.35 -10.14
CA CYS A 145 12.40 2.02 -9.66
C CYS A 145 12.51 3.55 -9.74
N GLY A 146 11.37 4.20 -9.93
CA GLY A 146 11.16 5.60 -9.60
C GLY A 146 10.74 5.77 -8.13
N ALA A 147 10.40 6.99 -7.74
CA ALA A 147 9.98 7.32 -6.38
C ALA A 147 8.66 8.09 -6.35
N VAL A 148 7.80 7.75 -5.41
CA VAL A 148 6.56 8.48 -5.14
C VAL A 148 6.67 9.12 -3.76
N LEU A 149 6.41 10.43 -3.76
CA LEU A 149 6.75 11.36 -2.69
C LEU A 149 5.48 11.99 -2.15
N VAL A 150 5.43 12.29 -0.86
CA VAL A 150 4.34 13.04 -0.22
C VAL A 150 4.82 14.21 0.65
N SER A 151 6.12 14.51 0.63
CA SER A 151 6.70 15.72 1.24
C SER A 151 8.02 16.12 0.57
N GLY A 152 8.47 17.35 0.77
CA GLY A 152 9.79 17.78 0.30
C GLY A 152 10.94 17.03 0.98
N ASN A 153 10.77 16.51 2.19
CA ASN A 153 11.80 15.69 2.84
C ASN A 153 11.91 14.30 2.22
N GLU A 154 10.81 13.71 1.75
CA GLU A 154 10.88 12.50 0.92
C GLU A 154 11.55 12.78 -0.43
N LEU A 155 11.32 13.96 -1.04
CA LEU A 155 12.03 14.37 -2.25
C LEU A 155 13.55 14.48 -1.99
N ARG A 156 13.97 15.18 -0.94
CA ARG A 156 15.39 15.27 -0.56
C ARG A 156 16.02 13.89 -0.35
N LEU A 157 15.31 13.00 0.35
CA LEU A 157 15.77 11.65 0.58
C LEU A 157 15.85 10.81 -0.71
N ALA A 158 14.89 10.96 -1.62
CA ALA A 158 14.92 10.30 -2.92
C ALA A 158 16.12 10.76 -3.76
N LEU A 159 16.39 12.07 -3.80
CA LEU A 159 17.55 12.62 -4.49
C LEU A 159 18.86 12.13 -3.85
N GLN A 160 18.93 12.09 -2.52
CA GLN A 160 20.08 11.55 -1.79
C GLN A 160 20.30 10.06 -2.07
N ALA A 161 19.24 9.27 -2.24
CA ALA A 161 19.32 7.87 -2.64
C ALA A 161 19.70 7.70 -4.13
N GLY A 162 19.74 8.78 -4.90
CA GLY A 162 20.13 8.83 -6.31
C GLY A 162 19.00 8.48 -7.27
N PHE A 163 17.73 8.70 -6.90
CA PHE A 163 16.61 8.54 -7.84
C PHE A 163 16.68 9.58 -8.95
N ASP A 164 16.33 9.16 -10.16
CA ASP A 164 16.16 10.05 -11.30
C ASP A 164 14.90 10.92 -11.09
N PRO A 165 15.02 12.27 -11.07
CA PRO A 165 13.88 13.18 -10.90
C PRO A 165 12.80 12.96 -11.95
N THR A 166 13.15 12.52 -13.16
CA THR A 166 12.19 12.25 -14.25
C THR A 166 11.34 11.00 -13.99
N LYS A 167 11.66 10.22 -12.96
CA LYS A 167 10.87 9.08 -12.46
C LYS A 167 10.32 9.34 -11.05
N CYS A 168 10.36 10.58 -10.59
CA CYS A 168 9.81 10.98 -9.29
C CYS A 168 8.44 11.65 -9.46
N ILE A 169 7.49 11.29 -8.60
CA ILE A 169 6.12 11.81 -8.61
C ILE A 169 5.76 12.36 -7.23
N PHE A 170 5.50 13.66 -7.13
CA PHE A 170 5.11 14.32 -5.89
C PHE A 170 3.59 14.43 -5.77
N ASN A 171 3.05 13.66 -4.83
CA ASN A 171 1.65 13.61 -4.43
C ASN A 171 1.39 14.46 -3.17
N GLY A 172 0.12 14.75 -2.89
CA GLY A 172 -0.31 15.26 -1.58
C GLY A 172 -1.42 16.30 -1.66
N ASN A 173 -2.32 16.30 -0.67
CA ASN A 173 -3.44 17.23 -0.58
C ASN A 173 -3.06 18.61 0.02
N GLY A 174 -1.82 18.76 0.49
CA GLY A 174 -1.36 19.93 1.23
C GLY A 174 0.13 20.16 0.99
N LYS A 175 0.54 20.13 -0.28
CA LYS A 175 1.93 20.39 -0.66
C LYS A 175 2.25 21.84 -0.32
N LEU A 176 3.30 22.05 0.46
CA LEU A 176 3.75 23.38 0.86
C LEU A 176 4.43 24.09 -0.32
N LEU A 177 4.35 25.41 -0.37
CA LEU A 177 4.94 26.18 -1.47
C LEU A 177 6.45 25.94 -1.57
N GLU A 178 7.16 25.90 -0.46
CA GLU A 178 8.58 25.62 -0.36
C GLU A 178 8.96 24.22 -0.90
N ASP A 179 8.10 23.22 -0.66
CA ASP A 179 8.28 21.87 -1.18
C ASP A 179 8.01 21.82 -2.69
N LEU A 180 7.02 22.58 -3.17
CA LEU A 180 6.71 22.72 -4.59
C LEU A 180 7.81 23.47 -5.34
N VAL A 181 8.44 24.48 -4.74
CA VAL A 181 9.60 25.16 -5.32
C VAL A 181 10.76 24.19 -5.52
N LEU A 182 11.06 23.36 -4.52
CA LEU A 182 12.07 22.30 -4.65
C LEU A 182 11.68 21.31 -5.77
N ALA A 183 10.43 20.84 -5.79
CA ALA A 183 9.96 19.91 -6.82
C ALA A 183 10.07 20.50 -8.25
N ALA A 184 9.71 21.78 -8.42
CA ALA A 184 9.86 22.49 -9.69
C ALA A 184 11.33 22.67 -10.08
N GLN A 185 12.21 23.00 -9.14
CA GLN A 185 13.65 23.11 -9.35
C GLN A 185 14.27 21.79 -9.82
N GLU A 186 13.86 20.67 -9.24
CA GLU A 186 14.40 19.35 -9.55
C GLU A 186 13.75 18.71 -10.78
N GLY A 187 12.60 19.24 -11.24
CA GLY A 187 11.94 18.79 -12.46
C GLY A 187 11.17 17.47 -12.32
N VAL A 188 10.64 17.18 -11.12
CA VAL A 188 9.80 16.00 -10.87
C VAL A 188 8.38 16.18 -11.42
N PHE A 189 7.63 15.10 -11.57
CA PHE A 189 6.18 15.19 -11.82
C PHE A 189 5.45 15.62 -10.56
N ILE A 190 4.42 16.47 -10.69
CA ILE A 190 3.58 16.91 -9.57
C ILE A 190 2.10 16.60 -9.84
N ASN A 191 1.46 15.86 -8.95
CA ASN A 191 0.04 15.59 -9.03
C ASN A 191 -0.75 16.74 -8.39
N ILE A 192 -1.67 17.34 -9.15
CA ILE A 192 -2.59 18.40 -8.70
C ILE A 192 -3.77 17.75 -7.97
N ASP A 193 -4.02 18.19 -6.74
CA ASP A 193 -5.07 17.64 -5.88
C ASP A 193 -6.27 18.61 -5.71
N SER A 194 -6.05 19.93 -5.83
CA SER A 194 -7.07 20.96 -5.61
C SER A 194 -6.78 22.29 -6.31
N GLU A 195 -7.71 23.23 -6.23
CA GLU A 195 -7.62 24.57 -6.85
C GLU A 195 -6.45 25.39 -6.26
N PHE A 196 -6.36 25.49 -4.92
CA PHE A 196 -5.26 26.21 -4.27
C PHE A 196 -3.90 25.53 -4.51
N ASP A 197 -3.90 24.21 -4.69
CA ASP A 197 -2.70 23.44 -4.98
C ASP A 197 -2.17 23.75 -6.39
N LEU A 198 -3.05 23.89 -7.39
CA LEU A 198 -2.67 24.40 -8.72
C LEU A 198 -2.06 25.80 -8.63
N GLU A 199 -2.69 26.71 -7.90
CA GLU A 199 -2.19 28.08 -7.71
C GLU A 199 -0.79 28.09 -7.07
N ASN A 200 -0.57 27.25 -6.05
CA ASN A 200 0.74 27.08 -5.44
C ASN A 200 1.78 26.50 -6.40
N ILE A 201 1.41 25.57 -7.28
CA ILE A 201 2.31 25.02 -8.30
C ILE A 201 2.70 26.10 -9.32
N VAL A 202 1.76 26.94 -9.74
CA VAL A 202 2.05 28.09 -10.62
C VAL A 202 3.00 29.07 -9.93
N ALA A 203 2.77 29.38 -8.66
CA ALA A 203 3.67 30.24 -7.89
C ALA A 203 5.08 29.62 -7.78
N ALA A 204 5.17 28.32 -7.49
CA ALA A 204 6.42 27.60 -7.39
C ALA A 204 7.19 27.58 -8.73
N ALA A 205 6.49 27.35 -9.85
CA ALA A 205 7.06 27.37 -11.19
C ALA A 205 7.70 28.73 -11.50
N ARG A 206 7.04 29.84 -11.13
CA ARG A 206 7.55 31.20 -11.29
C ARG A 206 8.78 31.46 -10.43
N ILE A 207 8.74 31.07 -9.16
CA ILE A 207 9.86 31.23 -8.24
C ILE A 207 11.07 30.42 -8.73
N ALA A 208 10.85 29.20 -9.20
CA ALA A 208 11.90 28.32 -9.70
C ALA A 208 12.39 28.71 -11.12
N GLY A 209 11.63 29.53 -11.85
CA GLY A 209 11.89 29.83 -13.26
C GLY A 209 11.80 28.58 -14.15
N LYS A 210 10.97 27.59 -13.78
CA LYS A 210 10.87 26.29 -14.47
C LYS A 210 9.42 25.89 -14.68
N LYS A 211 9.12 25.37 -15.88
CA LYS A 211 7.84 24.75 -16.20
C LYS A 211 7.70 23.41 -15.49
N VAL A 212 6.55 23.16 -14.87
CA VAL A 212 6.27 21.97 -14.09
C VAL A 212 5.44 20.97 -14.90
N ASN A 213 5.86 19.70 -14.91
CA ASN A 213 5.09 18.62 -15.48
C ASN A 213 4.03 18.15 -14.47
N VAL A 214 2.76 18.35 -14.79
CA VAL A 214 1.65 18.09 -13.87
C VAL A 214 0.74 16.96 -14.34
N LEU A 215 0.16 16.24 -13.38
CA LEU A 215 -0.95 15.31 -13.63
C LEU A 215 -2.15 15.71 -12.78
N LEU A 216 -3.36 15.58 -13.30
CA LEU A 216 -4.58 15.82 -12.51
C LEU A 216 -4.95 14.57 -11.72
N ARG A 217 -5.05 14.67 -10.39
CA ARG A 217 -5.57 13.57 -9.56
C ARG A 217 -7.09 13.59 -9.60
N ILE A 218 -7.70 12.71 -10.39
CA ILE A 218 -9.16 12.63 -10.56
C ILE A 218 -9.70 11.48 -9.71
N ASN A 219 -10.83 11.71 -9.06
CA ASN A 219 -11.61 10.67 -8.40
C ASN A 219 -12.56 10.02 -9.43
N PRO A 220 -12.27 8.80 -9.92
CA PRO A 220 -13.14 8.15 -10.89
C PRO A 220 -14.49 7.82 -10.25
N ASP A 221 -15.58 8.10 -10.97
CA ASP A 221 -16.94 7.83 -10.50
C ASP A 221 -17.31 6.35 -10.70
N VAL A 222 -16.66 5.49 -9.90
CA VAL A 222 -16.90 4.05 -9.90
C VAL A 222 -18.29 3.72 -9.33
N ASP A 223 -18.93 2.68 -9.86
CA ASP A 223 -20.29 2.30 -9.46
C ASP A 223 -20.34 1.98 -7.95
N PRO A 224 -21.12 2.72 -7.14
CA PRO A 224 -21.22 2.48 -5.70
C PRO A 224 -21.87 1.14 -5.35
N GLN A 225 -22.62 0.51 -6.27
CA GLN A 225 -23.17 -0.84 -6.05
C GLN A 225 -22.11 -1.92 -6.14
N VAL A 226 -21.07 -1.70 -6.96
CA VAL A 226 -19.96 -2.65 -7.15
C VAL A 226 -18.83 -2.35 -6.16
N HIS A 227 -18.54 -1.06 -5.93
CA HIS A 227 -17.37 -0.59 -5.18
C HIS A 227 -17.74 0.40 -4.07
N ALA A 228 -18.66 0.02 -3.18
CA ALA A 228 -19.22 0.90 -2.15
C ALA A 228 -18.18 1.65 -1.29
N TYR A 229 -17.11 0.97 -0.85
CA TYR A 229 -16.07 1.58 -0.02
C TYR A 229 -15.26 2.63 -0.78
N VAL A 230 -14.91 2.37 -2.05
CA VAL A 230 -14.15 3.31 -2.88
C VAL A 230 -15.02 4.50 -3.26
N ALA A 231 -16.27 4.28 -3.67
CA ALA A 231 -17.20 5.36 -4.00
C ALA A 231 -17.49 6.26 -2.79
N THR A 232 -17.66 5.68 -1.59
CA THR A 232 -17.82 6.45 -0.33
C THR A 232 -16.54 7.19 0.02
N GLY A 233 -15.39 6.54 -0.16
CA GLY A 233 -14.06 7.14 0.00
C GLY A 233 -13.91 8.37 -0.89
N ASN A 234 -14.20 8.27 -2.19
CA ASN A 234 -14.08 9.38 -3.14
C ASN A 234 -14.94 10.59 -2.80
N LYS A 235 -16.11 10.40 -2.15
CA LYS A 235 -17.01 11.49 -1.75
C LYS A 235 -16.61 12.18 -0.45
N ASN A 236 -16.09 11.42 0.52
CA ASN A 236 -15.81 11.92 1.87
C ASN A 236 -14.32 12.19 2.11
N SER A 237 -13.46 11.78 1.19
CA SER A 237 -12.02 11.95 1.28
C SER A 237 -11.60 13.39 0.97
N LYS A 238 -10.53 13.83 1.63
CA LYS A 238 -9.82 15.09 1.37
C LYS A 238 -8.95 15.07 0.09
N PHE A 239 -9.04 14.03 -0.71
CA PHE A 239 -8.11 13.76 -1.80
C PHE A 239 -8.78 13.85 -3.16
N GLY A 240 -8.05 14.41 -4.12
CA GLY A 240 -8.39 14.39 -5.54
C GLY A 240 -9.52 15.32 -5.94
N ILE A 241 -9.64 15.46 -7.25
CA ILE A 241 -10.56 16.34 -7.93
C ILE A 241 -11.80 15.52 -8.30
N ARG A 242 -12.96 16.06 -7.96
CA ARG A 242 -14.25 15.59 -8.46
C ARG A 242 -14.33 15.80 -9.97
N ASN A 243 -14.74 14.77 -10.71
CA ASN A 243 -14.76 14.82 -12.17
C ASN A 243 -15.60 15.99 -12.72
N GLU A 244 -16.63 16.44 -12.00
CA GLU A 244 -17.46 17.58 -12.39
C GLU A 244 -16.71 18.92 -12.41
N LYS A 245 -15.54 18.99 -11.76
CA LYS A 245 -14.65 20.17 -11.77
C LYS A 245 -13.55 20.08 -12.83
N LEU A 246 -13.47 19.01 -13.62
CA LEU A 246 -12.39 18.79 -14.58
C LEU A 246 -12.16 20.01 -15.49
N GLN A 247 -13.24 20.60 -16.04
CA GLN A 247 -13.12 21.73 -16.96
C GLN A 247 -12.40 22.94 -16.34
N TRP A 248 -12.66 23.25 -15.06
CA TRP A 248 -11.98 24.35 -14.37
C TRP A 248 -10.46 24.16 -14.37
N PHE A 249 -9.98 22.94 -14.10
CA PHE A 249 -8.56 22.64 -14.08
C PHE A 249 -7.94 22.72 -15.49
N LEU A 250 -8.67 22.28 -16.51
CA LEU A 250 -8.21 22.39 -17.89
C LEU A 250 -8.09 23.86 -18.33
N ASP A 251 -9.08 24.68 -18.02
CA ASP A 251 -9.03 26.12 -18.31
C ASP A 251 -7.88 26.80 -17.58
N ALA A 252 -7.66 26.45 -16.30
CA ALA A 252 -6.54 26.96 -15.51
C ALA A 252 -5.17 26.56 -16.07
N VAL A 253 -4.99 25.30 -16.49
CA VAL A 253 -3.74 24.86 -17.13
C VAL A 253 -3.51 25.60 -18.44
N LYS A 254 -4.55 25.80 -19.27
CA LYS A 254 -4.45 26.59 -20.51
C LYS A 254 -4.07 28.04 -20.27
N ALA A 255 -4.49 28.62 -19.16
CA ALA A 255 -4.16 29.99 -18.77
C ALA A 255 -2.70 30.16 -18.31
N HIS A 256 -1.99 29.07 -17.99
CA HIS A 256 -0.62 29.08 -17.47
C HIS A 256 0.34 28.21 -18.31
N PRO A 257 0.47 28.45 -19.64
CA PRO A 257 1.24 27.57 -20.53
C PRO A 257 2.75 27.68 -20.33
N ASP A 258 3.25 28.76 -19.69
CA ASP A 258 4.67 28.95 -19.39
C ASP A 258 5.08 28.25 -18.08
N GLU A 259 4.16 28.15 -17.13
CA GLU A 259 4.37 27.52 -15.83
C GLU A 259 4.01 26.04 -15.81
N LEU A 260 2.99 25.60 -16.55
CA LEU A 260 2.43 24.25 -16.45
C LEU A 260 2.50 23.49 -17.78
N LYS A 261 2.83 22.20 -17.69
CA LYS A 261 2.63 21.22 -18.76
C LYS A 261 1.79 20.06 -18.22
N LEU A 262 0.54 19.96 -18.63
CA LEU A 262 -0.30 18.80 -18.31
C LEU A 262 0.16 17.59 -19.13
N VAL A 263 0.73 16.59 -18.45
CA VAL A 263 1.29 15.38 -19.07
C VAL A 263 0.49 14.11 -18.77
N GLY A 264 -0.44 14.16 -17.82
CA GLY A 264 -1.07 12.94 -17.32
C GLY A 264 -2.34 13.13 -16.50
N ALA A 265 -2.98 12.01 -16.22
CA ALA A 265 -4.03 11.90 -15.22
C ALA A 265 -3.63 10.85 -14.17
N HIS A 266 -4.05 11.06 -12.93
CA HIS A 266 -3.74 10.23 -11.79
C HIS A 266 -5.02 9.81 -11.06
N CYS A 267 -5.08 8.58 -10.56
CA CYS A 267 -6.05 8.18 -9.54
C CYS A 267 -5.36 7.29 -8.51
N HIS A 268 -5.93 7.22 -7.29
CA HIS A 268 -5.49 6.27 -6.28
C HIS A 268 -6.71 5.74 -5.53
N LEU A 269 -6.91 4.43 -5.61
CA LEU A 269 -8.19 3.77 -5.29
C LEU A 269 -8.29 3.30 -3.83
N GLY A 270 -7.25 3.55 -3.02
CA GLY A 270 -7.13 3.11 -1.63
C GLY A 270 -5.96 2.16 -1.41
N SER A 271 -5.99 1.46 -0.28
CA SER A 271 -4.94 0.51 0.13
C SER A 271 -5.54 -0.85 0.46
N THR A 272 -4.69 -1.88 0.52
CA THR A 272 -5.06 -3.27 0.89
C THR A 272 -6.16 -3.86 0.00
N ILE A 273 -6.13 -3.53 -1.29
CA ILE A 273 -7.09 -4.02 -2.28
C ILE A 273 -6.77 -5.47 -2.61
N THR A 274 -7.74 -6.37 -2.39
CA THR A 274 -7.61 -7.82 -2.60
C THR A 274 -8.36 -8.32 -3.83
N LYS A 275 -9.01 -7.44 -4.59
CA LYS A 275 -9.72 -7.75 -5.84
C LYS A 275 -9.33 -6.73 -6.91
N VAL A 276 -8.90 -7.20 -8.09
CA VAL A 276 -8.35 -6.31 -9.13
C VAL A 276 -9.42 -5.65 -10.01
N ASP A 277 -10.68 -6.05 -9.91
CA ASP A 277 -11.77 -5.52 -10.74
C ASP A 277 -11.90 -3.99 -10.63
N ILE A 278 -11.67 -3.44 -9.44
CA ILE A 278 -11.67 -1.99 -9.21
C ILE A 278 -10.65 -1.23 -10.05
N PHE A 279 -9.48 -1.82 -10.31
CA PHE A 279 -8.46 -1.19 -11.16
C PHE A 279 -8.87 -1.18 -12.62
N ARG A 280 -9.57 -2.22 -13.09
CA ARG A 280 -10.15 -2.25 -14.43
C ARG A 280 -11.17 -1.13 -14.60
N ASP A 281 -12.14 -1.07 -13.69
CA ASP A 281 -13.27 -0.15 -13.78
C ASP A 281 -12.79 1.30 -13.69
N ALA A 282 -11.86 1.59 -12.78
CA ALA A 282 -11.23 2.89 -12.68
C ALA A 282 -10.41 3.24 -13.94
N ALA A 283 -9.61 2.32 -14.49
CA ALA A 283 -8.81 2.60 -15.68
C ALA A 283 -9.67 2.93 -16.90
N VAL A 284 -10.79 2.23 -17.09
CA VAL A 284 -11.75 2.54 -18.17
C VAL A 284 -12.32 3.96 -18.03
N LEU A 285 -12.65 4.40 -16.81
CA LEU A 285 -13.12 5.77 -16.56
C LEU A 285 -12.01 6.80 -16.78
N MET A 286 -10.81 6.52 -16.27
CA MET A 286 -9.66 7.41 -16.42
C MET A 286 -9.27 7.63 -17.89
N VAL A 287 -9.36 6.59 -18.72
CA VAL A 287 -9.12 6.74 -20.16
C VAL A 287 -10.16 7.62 -20.85
N LYS A 288 -11.44 7.55 -20.45
CA LYS A 288 -12.45 8.49 -20.97
C LYS A 288 -12.11 9.93 -20.63
N TYR A 289 -11.63 10.20 -19.42
CA TYR A 289 -11.17 11.54 -19.05
C TYR A 289 -9.91 11.93 -19.86
N ILE A 290 -8.98 11.01 -20.11
CA ILE A 290 -7.82 11.29 -20.95
C ILE A 290 -8.23 11.62 -22.39
N ASP A 291 -9.20 10.90 -22.97
CA ASP A 291 -9.73 11.19 -24.30
C ASP A 291 -10.39 12.59 -24.34
N GLU A 292 -11.17 12.94 -23.33
CA GLU A 292 -11.76 14.26 -23.18
C GLU A 292 -10.68 15.34 -23.09
N ILE A 293 -9.65 15.14 -22.27
CA ILE A 293 -8.52 16.06 -22.12
C ILE A 293 -7.76 16.22 -23.45
N ARG A 294 -7.45 15.11 -24.15
CA ARG A 294 -6.79 15.14 -25.46
C ARG A 294 -7.62 15.87 -26.51
N SER A 295 -8.94 15.68 -26.52
CA SER A 295 -9.86 16.38 -27.44
C SER A 295 -9.84 17.90 -27.28
N GLN A 296 -9.44 18.39 -26.10
CA GLN A 296 -9.29 19.80 -25.79
C GLN A 296 -7.89 20.37 -26.13
N GLY A 297 -7.02 19.58 -26.75
CA GLY A 297 -5.72 20.00 -27.28
C GLY A 297 -4.52 19.75 -26.36
N PHE A 298 -4.69 19.09 -25.21
CA PHE A 298 -3.58 18.74 -24.32
C PHE A 298 -2.86 17.47 -24.80
N GLN A 299 -1.53 17.46 -24.68
CA GLN A 299 -0.70 16.28 -24.95
C GLN A 299 -0.52 15.47 -23.68
N VAL A 300 -1.42 14.51 -23.47
CA VAL A 300 -1.39 13.60 -22.32
C VAL A 300 -0.72 12.29 -22.71
N ASP A 301 0.36 11.95 -22.01
CA ASP A 301 1.19 10.78 -22.29
C ASP A 301 1.19 9.77 -21.13
N TYR A 302 0.71 10.15 -19.94
CA TYR A 302 0.78 9.33 -18.73
C TYR A 302 -0.58 9.02 -18.12
N LEU A 303 -0.80 7.76 -17.78
CA LEU A 303 -1.82 7.35 -16.83
C LEU A 303 -1.13 6.82 -15.57
N ASN A 304 -1.38 7.47 -14.44
CA ASN A 304 -0.94 7.01 -13.13
C ASN A 304 -2.13 6.38 -12.39
N ILE A 305 -2.07 5.06 -12.16
CA ILE A 305 -3.17 4.33 -11.49
C ILE A 305 -2.96 4.22 -9.97
N GLY A 306 -1.93 4.88 -9.43
CA GLY A 306 -1.61 4.87 -8.01
C GLY A 306 -1.12 3.50 -7.53
N GLY A 307 -1.13 3.31 -6.21
CA GLY A 307 -0.86 2.04 -5.56
C GLY A 307 -2.14 1.33 -5.08
N GLY A 308 -1.96 0.39 -4.15
CA GLY A 308 -3.07 -0.13 -3.35
C GLY A 308 -3.18 -1.64 -3.26
N LEU A 309 -2.46 -2.38 -4.11
CA LEU A 309 -2.46 -3.85 -4.10
C LEU A 309 -2.14 -4.41 -2.71
N GLY A 310 -2.98 -5.31 -2.23
CA GLY A 310 -2.86 -5.96 -0.93
C GLY A 310 -1.79 -7.07 -0.89
N ILE A 311 -1.55 -7.58 0.31
CA ILE A 311 -0.72 -8.75 0.61
C ILE A 311 -1.43 -9.62 1.64
N ASP A 312 -0.99 -10.88 1.81
CA ASP A 312 -1.60 -11.79 2.78
C ASP A 312 -0.96 -11.58 4.15
N TYR A 313 -1.63 -10.80 5.00
CA TYR A 313 -1.22 -10.61 6.40
C TYR A 313 -1.58 -11.80 7.31
N TYR A 314 -2.50 -12.67 6.88
CA TYR A 314 -3.06 -13.73 7.71
C TYR A 314 -2.26 -15.03 7.65
N HIS A 315 -1.39 -15.16 6.64
CA HIS A 315 -0.58 -16.37 6.41
C HIS A 315 -1.46 -17.62 6.31
N SER A 316 -2.66 -17.43 5.75
CA SER A 316 -3.70 -18.47 5.69
C SER A 316 -3.66 -19.26 4.38
N GLY A 317 -2.73 -18.92 3.47
CA GLY A 317 -2.69 -19.46 2.11
C GLY A 317 -3.74 -18.81 1.20
N ALA A 318 -4.27 -17.64 1.58
CA ALA A 318 -5.22 -16.90 0.78
C ALA A 318 -4.60 -16.53 -0.58
N VAL A 319 -5.27 -16.89 -1.67
CA VAL A 319 -4.83 -16.52 -3.02
C VAL A 319 -5.21 -15.07 -3.29
N LEU A 320 -4.24 -14.17 -3.17
CA LEU A 320 -4.40 -12.76 -3.49
C LEU A 320 -3.91 -12.43 -4.90
N PRO A 321 -4.46 -11.37 -5.54
CA PRO A 321 -3.99 -10.94 -6.85
C PRO A 321 -2.51 -10.54 -6.80
N LYS A 322 -1.76 -11.01 -7.79
CA LYS A 322 -0.35 -10.70 -7.99
C LYS A 322 -0.20 -9.43 -8.85
N PRO A 323 1.01 -8.85 -8.93
CA PRO A 323 1.29 -7.75 -9.86
C PRO A 323 0.81 -8.01 -11.29
N ARG A 324 0.99 -9.22 -11.82
CA ARG A 324 0.52 -9.60 -13.16
C ARG A 324 -1.00 -9.48 -13.30
N ASP A 325 -1.76 -9.92 -12.29
CA ASP A 325 -3.23 -9.86 -12.32
C ASP A 325 -3.72 -8.42 -12.36
N LEU A 326 -3.09 -7.54 -11.58
CA LEU A 326 -3.31 -6.09 -11.61
C LEU A 326 -2.99 -5.49 -12.99
N ILE A 327 -1.80 -5.73 -13.52
CA ILE A 327 -1.40 -5.10 -14.78
C ILE A 327 -2.25 -5.60 -15.95
N ASN A 328 -2.65 -6.88 -15.94
CA ASN A 328 -3.55 -7.43 -16.95
C ASN A 328 -4.92 -6.73 -16.98
N THR A 329 -5.39 -6.13 -15.88
CA THR A 329 -6.66 -5.39 -15.92
C THR A 329 -6.60 -4.07 -16.68
N VAL A 330 -5.40 -3.52 -16.87
CA VAL A 330 -5.22 -2.18 -17.47
C VAL A 330 -4.41 -2.21 -18.78
N ARG A 331 -3.70 -3.30 -19.06
CA ARG A 331 -2.75 -3.45 -20.19
C ARG A 331 -3.34 -3.03 -21.54
N ASP A 332 -4.48 -3.60 -21.93
CA ASP A 332 -5.06 -3.35 -23.26
C ASP A 332 -5.54 -1.90 -23.40
N VAL A 333 -6.08 -1.36 -22.31
CA VAL A 333 -6.56 0.03 -22.22
C VAL A 333 -5.38 1.02 -22.34
N VAL A 334 -4.25 0.71 -21.71
CA VAL A 334 -3.03 1.54 -21.80
C VAL A 334 -2.41 1.46 -23.20
N LEU A 335 -2.28 0.26 -23.78
CA LEU A 335 -1.69 0.05 -25.10
C LEU A 335 -2.51 0.70 -26.22
N SER A 336 -3.83 0.49 -26.20
CA SER A 336 -4.73 1.07 -27.22
C SER A 336 -4.70 2.60 -27.24
N GLN A 337 -4.32 3.22 -26.11
CA GLN A 337 -4.21 4.67 -25.96
C GLN A 337 -2.79 5.21 -26.13
N GLY A 338 -1.79 4.34 -26.33
CA GLY A 338 -0.37 4.72 -26.43
C GLY A 338 0.16 5.42 -25.18
N LEU A 339 -0.35 5.06 -23.99
CA LEU A 339 -0.01 5.72 -22.72
C LEU A 339 1.20 5.07 -22.05
N ASN A 340 1.96 5.89 -21.34
CA ASN A 340 2.94 5.44 -20.35
C ASN A 340 2.22 5.17 -19.03
N LEU A 341 2.42 4.00 -18.44
CA LEU A 341 1.78 3.60 -17.18
C LEU A 341 2.67 3.91 -15.97
N ILE A 342 2.16 4.70 -15.04
CA ILE A 342 2.78 4.86 -13.72
C ILE A 342 1.97 4.04 -12.70
N ILE A 343 2.67 3.25 -11.89
CA ILE A 343 2.11 2.58 -10.72
C ILE A 343 2.85 3.04 -9.46
N GLU A 344 2.14 3.13 -8.33
CA GLU A 344 2.70 3.64 -7.07
C GLU A 344 2.72 2.60 -5.93
N PRO A 345 3.28 1.39 -6.12
CA PRO A 345 3.27 0.38 -5.08
C PRO A 345 4.17 0.78 -3.89
N GLY A 346 3.64 0.62 -2.68
CA GLY A 346 4.41 0.71 -1.44
C GLY A 346 4.36 -0.62 -0.70
N ARG A 347 3.18 -0.94 -0.15
CA ARG A 347 2.92 -2.17 0.63
C ARG A 347 3.35 -3.44 -0.11
N SER A 348 2.89 -3.60 -1.34
CA SER A 348 3.16 -4.78 -2.18
C SER A 348 4.63 -4.91 -2.62
N LEU A 349 5.47 -3.89 -2.42
CA LEU A 349 6.92 -3.99 -2.66
C LEU A 349 7.70 -4.35 -1.39
N ILE A 350 7.28 -3.86 -0.22
CA ILE A 350 8.14 -3.89 0.97
C ILE A 350 7.55 -4.64 2.18
N ALA A 351 6.23 -4.79 2.30
CA ALA A 351 5.61 -5.26 3.53
C ALA A 351 6.06 -6.66 3.94
N ASN A 352 5.91 -7.65 3.06
CA ASN A 352 6.26 -9.06 3.29
C ASN A 352 7.77 -9.37 3.22
N SER A 353 8.60 -8.34 3.12
CA SER A 353 10.05 -8.49 3.14
C SER A 353 10.62 -8.44 4.56
N CYS A 354 9.80 -8.26 5.60
CA CYS A 354 10.30 -7.91 6.92
C CYS A 354 9.49 -8.47 8.08
N CYS A 355 10.21 -8.81 9.16
CA CYS A 355 9.65 -9.03 10.49
C CYS A 355 10.18 -7.99 11.48
N LEU A 356 9.34 -7.56 12.43
CA LEU A 356 9.81 -6.97 13.67
C LEU A 356 10.16 -8.11 14.62
N VAL A 357 11.44 -8.21 15.00
CA VAL A 357 11.97 -9.27 15.87
C VAL A 357 12.07 -8.74 17.31
N ASN A 358 11.54 -9.52 18.24
CA ASN A 358 11.39 -9.16 19.65
C ASN A 358 11.89 -10.30 20.54
N ARG A 359 12.07 -10.00 21.82
CA ARG A 359 12.31 -10.97 22.89
C ARG A 359 11.16 -10.94 23.88
N VAL A 360 10.78 -12.11 24.36
CA VAL A 360 9.79 -12.26 25.42
C VAL A 360 10.38 -11.77 26.75
N THR A 361 9.79 -10.71 27.31
CA THR A 361 10.10 -10.21 28.65
C THR A 361 9.55 -11.15 29.73
N GLY A 362 8.35 -11.68 29.51
CA GLY A 362 7.71 -12.67 30.38
C GLY A 362 6.27 -12.98 29.96
N VAL A 363 5.69 -13.99 30.60
CA VAL A 363 4.29 -14.39 30.42
C VAL A 363 3.52 -14.11 31.72
N LYS A 364 2.31 -13.58 31.61
CA LYS A 364 1.44 -13.31 32.77
C LYS A 364 -0.02 -13.59 32.46
N THR A 365 -0.84 -13.72 33.50
CA THR A 365 -2.30 -13.81 33.39
C THR A 365 -2.96 -12.80 34.31
N ASN A 366 -4.15 -12.32 33.95
CA ASN A 366 -5.03 -11.58 34.87
C ASN A 366 -6.19 -12.45 35.40
N GLY A 367 -6.13 -13.77 35.16
CA GLY A 367 -7.19 -14.74 35.49
C GLY A 367 -8.17 -15.00 34.34
N THR A 368 -8.33 -14.07 33.40
CA THR A 368 -9.21 -14.24 32.22
C THR A 368 -8.43 -14.34 30.92
N LYS A 369 -7.43 -13.47 30.73
CA LYS A 369 -6.56 -13.45 29.56
C LYS A 369 -5.11 -13.73 29.95
N ASN A 370 -4.41 -14.39 29.04
CA ASN A 370 -2.97 -14.59 29.11
C ASN A 370 -2.26 -13.58 28.21
N PHE A 371 -1.08 -13.16 28.63
CA PHE A 371 -0.29 -12.14 27.95
C PHE A 371 1.14 -12.61 27.77
N ILE A 372 1.64 -12.53 26.53
CA ILE A 372 3.07 -12.57 26.25
C ILE A 372 3.54 -11.12 26.19
N VAL A 373 4.32 -10.70 27.18
CA VAL A 373 4.91 -9.37 27.21
C VAL A 373 6.25 -9.43 26.50
N ILE A 374 6.43 -8.63 25.44
CA ILE A 374 7.68 -8.55 24.66
C ILE A 374 8.42 -7.25 24.93
N ASP A 375 9.62 -7.10 24.38
CA ASP A 375 10.40 -5.86 24.45
C ASP A 375 10.00 -4.83 23.38
N GLY A 376 9.36 -5.22 22.27
CA GLY A 376 8.76 -4.29 21.29
C GLY A 376 7.38 -3.79 21.70
N SER A 377 6.89 -2.74 21.05
CA SER A 377 5.63 -2.07 21.41
C SER A 377 4.96 -1.35 20.23
N MET A 378 3.83 -0.70 20.52
CA MET A 378 3.17 0.25 19.64
C MET A 378 4.04 1.46 19.28
N ALA A 379 5.07 1.80 20.06
CA ALA A 379 6.00 2.86 19.71
C ALA A 379 6.79 2.49 18.45
N GLU A 380 7.21 1.23 18.31
CA GLU A 380 7.86 0.73 17.09
C GLU A 380 6.84 0.41 15.99
N LEU A 381 5.73 -0.26 16.35
CA LEU A 381 4.78 -0.81 15.39
C LEU A 381 3.34 -0.51 15.83
N ILE A 382 2.83 0.63 15.39
CA ILE A 382 1.51 1.13 15.82
C ILE A 382 0.32 0.50 15.09
N ARG A 383 0.54 -0.21 13.98
CA ARG A 383 -0.55 -0.63 13.07
C ARG A 383 -1.67 -1.43 13.75
N PRO A 384 -1.39 -2.45 14.58
CA PRO A 384 -2.44 -3.20 15.27
C PRO A 384 -3.30 -2.29 16.14
N SER A 385 -2.69 -1.39 16.90
CA SER A 385 -3.41 -0.44 17.75
C SER A 385 -4.20 0.60 16.96
N LEU A 386 -3.64 1.12 15.87
CA LEU A 386 -4.24 2.24 15.14
C LEU A 386 -5.35 1.82 14.18
N TYR A 387 -5.27 0.61 13.64
CA TYR A 387 -6.14 0.14 12.56
C TYR A 387 -6.86 -1.17 12.88
N ASP A 388 -6.70 -1.70 14.10
CA ASP A 388 -7.06 -3.09 14.43
C ASP A 388 -6.47 -4.09 13.40
N ALA A 389 -5.29 -3.77 12.86
CA ALA A 389 -4.68 -4.53 11.79
C ALA A 389 -4.11 -5.85 12.30
N TYR A 390 -4.45 -6.95 11.63
CA TYR A 390 -3.78 -8.22 11.84
C TYR A 390 -2.38 -8.20 11.22
N GLN A 391 -1.41 -8.73 11.95
CA GLN A 391 -0.10 -9.17 11.47
C GLN A 391 0.22 -10.51 12.12
N HIS A 392 0.65 -11.50 11.34
CA HIS A 392 0.96 -12.83 11.87
C HIS A 392 2.09 -12.77 12.91
N ILE A 393 1.99 -13.61 13.94
CA ILE A 393 2.96 -13.68 15.04
C ILE A 393 3.32 -15.15 15.26
N GLU A 394 4.61 -15.44 15.33
CA GLU A 394 5.13 -16.75 15.71
C GLU A 394 6.44 -16.61 16.49
N LEU A 395 6.86 -17.71 17.13
CA LEU A 395 8.14 -17.79 17.84
C LEU A 395 9.29 -18.03 16.87
N VAL A 396 10.47 -17.52 17.19
CA VAL A 396 11.68 -17.68 16.37
C VAL A 396 12.26 -19.11 16.45
N ALA A 397 12.18 -19.73 17.63
CA ALA A 397 12.78 -21.03 17.93
C ALA A 397 11.71 -21.99 18.48
N PRO A 398 11.92 -23.31 18.41
CA PRO A 398 11.01 -24.28 19.01
C PRO A 398 10.97 -24.11 20.54
N THR A 399 9.80 -24.33 21.13
CA THR A 399 9.62 -24.42 22.58
C THR A 399 9.94 -25.83 23.08
N ALA A 400 9.93 -26.02 24.41
CA ALA A 400 9.98 -27.36 24.99
C ALA A 400 8.81 -28.22 24.44
N PRO A 401 9.00 -29.54 24.22
CA PRO A 401 7.97 -30.41 23.65
C PRO A 401 6.65 -30.45 24.44
N ASP A 402 6.71 -30.14 25.72
CA ASP A 402 5.59 -30.11 26.67
C ASP A 402 5.07 -28.69 26.95
N ALA A 403 5.52 -27.68 26.19
CA ALA A 403 5.02 -26.31 26.33
C ALA A 403 3.52 -26.24 26.02
N GLU A 404 2.74 -25.83 27.02
CA GLU A 404 1.29 -25.67 26.89
C GLU A 404 0.96 -24.65 25.79
N ILE A 405 0.10 -25.04 24.84
CA ILE A 405 -0.49 -24.14 23.86
C ILE A 405 -1.68 -23.44 24.51
N SER A 406 -1.70 -22.12 24.42
CA SER A 406 -2.73 -21.28 25.02
C SER A 406 -3.02 -20.07 24.12
N THR A 407 -4.14 -19.40 24.38
CA THR A 407 -4.50 -18.15 23.71
C THR A 407 -3.87 -16.97 24.45
N PHE A 408 -3.11 -16.15 23.73
CA PHE A 408 -2.40 -14.99 24.28
C PHE A 408 -2.71 -13.70 23.54
N ASP A 409 -2.81 -12.61 24.27
CA ASP A 409 -2.55 -11.28 23.73
C ASP A 409 -1.04 -11.02 23.80
N VAL A 410 -0.44 -10.58 22.69
CA VAL A 410 0.97 -10.19 22.61
C VAL A 410 1.05 -8.67 22.77
N VAL A 411 1.68 -8.22 23.85
CA VAL A 411 1.67 -6.83 24.31
C VAL A 411 3.08 -6.32 24.58
N GLY A 412 3.28 -5.02 24.44
CA GLY A 412 4.54 -4.37 24.79
C GLY A 412 4.58 -3.86 26.24
N PRO A 413 5.65 -3.15 26.61
CA PRO A 413 5.82 -2.57 27.94
C PRO A 413 5.30 -1.13 28.09
N VAL A 414 4.68 -0.54 27.06
CA VAL A 414 4.17 0.86 27.11
C VAL A 414 2.96 0.95 28.05
N CYS A 415 2.78 2.12 28.67
CA CYS A 415 1.82 2.34 29.75
C CYS A 415 0.33 2.36 29.37
N GLU A 416 -0.05 1.84 28.21
CA GLU A 416 -1.42 1.93 27.68
C GLU A 416 -1.98 0.56 27.29
N SER A 417 -3.28 0.35 27.50
CA SER A 417 -3.97 -0.87 27.02
C SER A 417 -4.03 -0.99 25.49
N ALA A 418 -3.76 0.12 24.79
CA ALA A 418 -3.60 0.15 23.35
C ALA A 418 -2.28 -0.48 22.87
N ASP A 419 -1.30 -0.69 23.76
CA ASP A 419 -0.02 -1.32 23.43
C ASP A 419 -0.13 -2.83 23.25
N PHE A 420 -0.71 -3.23 22.13
CA PHE A 420 -0.76 -4.61 21.68
C PHE A 420 -0.24 -4.75 20.25
N LEU A 421 0.42 -5.88 19.97
CA LEU A 421 0.90 -6.26 18.64
C LEU A 421 0.01 -7.33 18.03
N GLY A 422 -0.70 -8.09 18.85
CA GLY A 422 -1.70 -9.05 18.40
C GLY A 422 -2.59 -9.50 19.55
N LYS A 423 -3.85 -9.75 19.26
CA LYS A 423 -4.81 -10.31 20.21
C LYS A 423 -5.18 -11.73 19.82
N ASP A 424 -5.52 -12.52 20.83
CA ASP A 424 -6.10 -13.85 20.72
C ASP A 424 -5.30 -14.80 19.80
N ARG A 425 -3.99 -14.90 20.07
CA ARG A 425 -3.04 -15.76 19.32
C ARG A 425 -2.85 -17.08 20.02
N GLU A 426 -3.10 -18.19 19.32
CA GLU A 426 -2.76 -19.52 19.81
C GLU A 426 -1.26 -19.76 19.61
N LEU A 427 -0.52 -19.83 20.70
CA LEU A 427 0.93 -20.01 20.70
C LEU A 427 1.33 -21.00 21.80
N PRO A 428 2.40 -21.78 21.62
CA PRO A 428 3.02 -22.47 22.74
C PRO A 428 3.59 -21.44 23.73
N THR A 429 3.45 -21.71 25.03
CA THR A 429 3.90 -20.80 26.10
C THR A 429 5.41 -20.58 25.99
N PRO A 430 5.87 -19.36 25.67
CA PRO A 430 7.29 -19.13 25.44
C PRO A 430 8.06 -18.92 26.76
N PRO A 431 9.31 -19.39 26.86
CA PRO A 431 10.18 -19.04 27.98
C PRO A 431 10.63 -17.57 27.88
N LYS A 432 11.04 -16.99 29.01
CA LYS A 432 11.65 -15.66 29.06
C LYS A 432 12.90 -15.63 28.17
N GLY A 433 13.01 -14.57 27.37
CA GLY A 433 14.11 -14.36 26.43
C GLY A 433 13.92 -15.02 25.06
N ALA A 434 12.90 -15.84 24.86
CA ALA A 434 12.59 -16.43 23.55
C ALA A 434 12.36 -15.34 22.49
N GLY A 435 12.79 -15.59 21.26
CA GLY A 435 12.51 -14.73 20.12
C GLY A 435 11.05 -14.86 19.67
N LEU A 436 10.42 -13.73 19.33
CA LEU A 436 9.07 -13.65 18.77
C LEU A 436 9.06 -12.62 17.64
N VAL A 437 8.44 -12.96 16.51
CA VAL A 437 8.35 -12.07 15.34
C VAL A 437 6.93 -11.58 15.11
N VAL A 438 6.82 -10.36 14.61
CA VAL A 438 5.61 -9.84 13.97
C VAL A 438 5.90 -9.73 12.47
N HIS A 439 5.20 -10.51 11.65
CA HIS A 439 5.41 -10.61 10.21
C HIS A 439 4.88 -9.41 9.43
N ASP A 440 5.29 -9.30 8.16
CA ASP A 440 4.85 -8.29 7.20
C ASP A 440 5.04 -6.84 7.67
N ALA A 441 6.08 -6.63 8.47
CA ALA A 441 6.35 -5.38 9.17
C ALA A 441 7.18 -4.39 8.33
N GLY A 442 7.31 -4.62 7.02
CA GLY A 442 8.16 -3.79 6.16
C GLY A 442 7.53 -2.48 5.71
N ALA A 443 6.19 -2.37 5.74
CA ALA A 443 5.45 -1.20 5.27
C ALA A 443 4.59 -0.58 6.38
N TYR A 444 4.68 0.74 6.55
CA TYR A 444 3.88 1.51 7.51
C TYR A 444 4.07 1.05 8.97
N CYS A 445 5.28 0.56 9.28
CA CYS A 445 5.70 0.16 10.61
C CYS A 445 6.78 1.15 11.08
N MET A 446 8.04 0.94 10.72
CA MET A 446 9.13 1.86 11.09
C MET A 446 8.90 3.31 10.62
N SER A 447 8.24 3.52 9.47
CA SER A 447 7.90 4.87 9.00
C SER A 447 6.86 5.59 9.88
N MET A 448 6.16 4.85 10.74
CA MET A 448 5.19 5.36 11.72
C MET A 448 5.67 5.20 13.16
N ALA A 449 6.93 4.75 13.37
CA ALA A 449 7.48 4.59 14.71
C ALA A 449 7.65 5.95 15.40
N SER A 450 7.45 5.97 16.71
CA SER A 450 7.60 7.13 17.59
C SER A 450 8.64 6.85 18.68
N THR A 451 8.88 7.84 19.53
CA THR A 451 9.68 7.71 20.76
C THR A 451 8.79 7.79 22.01
N TYR A 452 7.53 7.37 21.88
CA TYR A 452 6.59 7.36 22.99
C TYR A 452 7.14 6.52 24.16
N ASN A 453 6.92 6.99 25.40
CA ASN A 453 7.53 6.45 26.62
C ASN A 453 9.09 6.49 26.60
N LEU A 454 9.68 7.40 25.81
CA LEU A 454 11.13 7.47 25.56
C LEU A 454 11.72 6.15 25.06
N LYS A 455 10.89 5.35 24.37
CA LYS A 455 11.31 4.11 23.76
C LYS A 455 11.96 4.43 22.42
N MET A 456 13.28 4.51 22.43
CA MET A 456 14.07 4.96 21.29
C MET A 456 13.93 4.01 20.10
N ARG A 457 13.81 4.56 18.90
CA ARG A 457 13.53 3.79 17.68
C ARG A 457 14.58 2.70 17.43
N PRO A 458 14.15 1.53 16.93
CA PRO A 458 15.01 0.35 16.82
C PRO A 458 16.00 0.47 15.66
N PRO A 459 17.10 -0.32 15.68
CA PRO A 459 17.92 -0.52 14.50
C PRO A 459 17.17 -1.33 13.43
N GLU A 460 17.65 -1.23 12.19
CA GLU A 460 17.17 -2.01 11.05
C GLU A 460 18.34 -2.80 10.45
N TYR A 461 18.10 -4.06 10.10
CA TYR A 461 19.06 -4.98 9.49
C TYR A 461 18.46 -5.65 8.27
N TRP A 462 19.27 -6.01 7.28
CA TRP A 462 18.82 -6.92 6.22
C TRP A 462 19.69 -8.17 6.12
N VAL A 463 19.12 -9.24 5.58
CA VAL A 463 19.83 -10.44 5.13
C VAL A 463 20.07 -10.28 3.63
N GLN A 464 21.34 -10.47 3.23
CA GLN A 464 21.76 -10.46 1.83
C GLN A 464 21.62 -11.84 1.19
N GLU A 465 21.78 -11.92 -0.12
CA GLU A 465 21.66 -13.17 -0.88
C GLU A 465 22.71 -14.23 -0.48
N ASP A 466 23.88 -13.81 -0.01
CA ASP A 466 24.93 -14.69 0.52
C ASP A 466 24.69 -15.10 1.99
N GLY A 467 23.54 -14.73 2.57
CA GLY A 467 23.18 -15.00 3.97
C GLY A 467 23.85 -14.04 4.97
N SER A 468 24.67 -13.08 4.54
CA SER A 468 25.28 -12.12 5.46
C SER A 468 24.27 -11.09 5.96
N VAL A 469 24.45 -10.63 7.20
CA VAL A 469 23.61 -9.61 7.84
C VAL A 469 24.31 -8.27 7.79
N ALA A 470 23.62 -7.23 7.31
CA ALA A 470 24.13 -5.87 7.38
C ALA A 470 23.16 -4.94 8.11
N LYS A 471 23.72 -4.05 8.94
CA LYS A 471 22.98 -2.98 9.60
C LYS A 471 22.68 -1.88 8.60
N ILE A 472 21.42 -1.53 8.44
CA ILE A 472 20.94 -0.51 7.49
C ILE A 472 20.30 0.70 8.18
N ARG A 473 20.16 0.67 9.51
CA ARG A 473 19.87 1.83 10.34
C ARG A 473 20.46 1.67 11.73
N HIS A 474 21.03 2.76 12.25
CA HIS A 474 21.46 2.82 13.64
C HIS A 474 20.26 2.90 14.57
N ALA A 475 20.35 2.27 15.73
CA ALA A 475 19.36 2.43 16.76
C ALA A 475 19.44 3.85 17.33
N GLU A 476 18.31 4.45 17.66
CA GLU A 476 18.28 5.72 18.37
C GLU A 476 18.67 5.51 19.84
N THR A 477 19.29 6.54 20.40
CA THR A 477 19.82 6.61 21.76
C THR A 477 19.04 7.60 22.61
N PHE A 478 19.21 7.55 23.93
CA PHE A 478 18.57 8.53 24.81
C PHE A 478 19.11 9.94 24.55
N GLU A 479 20.40 10.03 24.22
CA GLU A 479 21.10 11.25 23.87
C GLU A 479 20.45 11.94 22.65
N ASP A 480 19.94 11.19 21.68
CA ASP A 480 19.21 11.76 20.54
C ASP A 480 17.96 12.55 20.96
N HIS A 481 17.28 12.13 22.02
CA HIS A 481 16.18 12.91 22.61
C HIS A 481 16.70 14.16 23.33
N MET A 482 17.81 14.02 24.08
CA MET A 482 18.38 15.14 24.83
C MET A 482 18.90 16.26 23.93
N ARG A 483 19.33 15.96 22.70
CA ARG A 483 19.77 16.95 21.71
C ARG A 483 18.72 18.02 21.40
N PHE A 484 17.43 17.74 21.58
CA PHE A 484 16.38 18.74 21.37
C PHE A 484 16.37 19.87 22.41
N PHE A 485 17.07 19.68 23.54
CA PHE A 485 17.15 20.64 24.64
C PHE A 485 18.57 21.21 24.85
N GLU A 486 19.52 20.83 23.99
CA GLU A 486 20.91 21.23 24.15
C GLU A 486 21.08 22.76 24.02
N GLY A 487 21.53 23.40 25.10
CA GLY A 487 21.79 24.84 25.14
C GLY A 487 20.57 25.74 25.33
N LEU A 488 19.37 25.16 25.52
CA LEU A 488 18.23 25.87 26.12
C LEU A 488 18.47 26.03 27.63
#